data_AF-A0A530QGR4-F1
#
_entry.id   AF-A0A530QGR4-F1
#
_cell.length_a   1.000
_cell.length_b   1.000
_cell.length_c   1.000
_cell.angle_alpha   90.00
_cell.angle_beta   90.00
_cell.angle_gamma   90.00
#
_symmetry.space_group_name_H-M   'P 1'
#
loop_
_entity.id
_entity.type
_entity.pdbx_description
1 polymer ?
#
loop_
_entity_poly.entity_id
_entity_poly.type
_entity_poly.pdbx_seq_one_letter_code
_entity_poly.pdbx_strand_id
1 'polypeptide(L)'
;DGVFDVSRFVEKPDLTTAQTYLEAGTFYWNTGIFLFRAGAMRDAFAAFAPDIWQATEAAYKAATSDLSGLYMPLELYSAIPSTSIDYAIMERA
;
A
#
# COMPACT_ATOMS: atom_id res chain seq x y z
N ASP A 1 19.54 18.49 0.84
CA ASP A 1 19.48 17.39 1.82
C ASP A 1 18.04 17.11 2.20
N GLY A 2 17.66 15.86 2.45
CA GLY A 2 16.27 15.48 2.79
C GLY A 2 15.69 14.29 2.02
N VAL A 3 16.47 13.65 1.15
CA VAL A 3 16.12 12.38 0.51
C VAL A 3 17.10 11.33 0.99
N PHE A 4 16.58 10.21 1.50
CA PHE A 4 17.36 9.12 2.05
C PHE A 4 16.83 7.80 1.50
N ASP A 5 17.73 6.84 1.29
CA ASP A 5 17.34 5.47 1.00
C ASP A 5 16.79 4.82 2.28
N VAL A 6 15.62 4.21 2.18
CA VAL A 6 14.98 3.53 3.31
C VAL A 6 15.50 2.10 3.38
N SER A 7 16.20 1.75 4.47
CA SER A 7 16.73 0.39 4.64
C SER A 7 15.68 -0.65 5.06
N ARG A 8 14.63 -0.21 5.75
CA ARG A 8 13.45 -1.03 6.09
C ARG A 8 12.26 -0.15 6.44
N PHE A 9 11.06 -0.65 6.14
CA PHE A 9 9.79 -0.07 6.56
C PHE A 9 9.13 -1.02 7.57
N VAL A 10 8.51 -0.47 8.62
CA VAL A 10 7.82 -1.26 9.67
C VAL A 10 6.52 -0.56 10.05
N GLU A 11 5.40 -1.20 9.78
CA GLU A 11 4.05 -0.74 10.12
C GLU A 11 3.70 -1.23 11.52
N LYS A 12 3.43 -0.28 12.44
CA LYS A 12 2.91 -0.55 13.79
C LYS A 12 3.70 -1.60 14.59
N PRO A 13 4.98 -1.33 14.93
CA PRO A 13 5.75 -2.20 15.81
C PRO A 13 5.11 -2.33 17.20
N ASP A 14 5.42 -3.42 17.91
CA ASP A 14 5.09 -3.54 19.33
C ASP A 14 5.85 -2.48 20.17
N LEU A 15 5.40 -2.27 21.42
CA LEU A 15 5.95 -1.24 22.30
C LEU A 15 7.46 -1.38 22.53
N THR A 16 7.94 -2.60 22.78
CA THR A 16 9.36 -2.85 23.04
C THR A 16 10.18 -2.52 21.81
N THR A 17 9.74 -2.98 20.64
CA THR A 17 10.37 -2.67 19.35
C THR A 17 10.36 -1.15 19.07
N ALA A 18 9.24 -0.47 19.31
CA ALA A 18 9.13 0.98 19.12
C ALA A 18 10.10 1.78 20.01
N GLN A 19 10.31 1.35 21.26
CA GLN A 19 11.29 1.96 22.16
C GLN A 19 12.70 1.87 21.59
N THR A 20 13.09 0.70 21.05
CA THR A 20 14.41 0.55 20.41
C THR A 20 14.59 1.48 19.20
N TYR A 21 13.52 1.78 18.47
CA TYR A 21 13.57 2.66 17.30
C TYR A 21 13.80 4.13 17.71
N LEU A 22 13.16 4.56 18.79
CA LEU A 22 13.35 5.90 19.36
C LEU A 22 14.78 6.06 19.92
N GLU A 23 15.28 5.06 20.64
CA GLU A 23 16.64 5.06 21.20
C GLU A 23 17.71 5.08 20.09
N ALA A 24 17.48 4.36 18.98
CA ALA A 24 18.39 4.35 17.85
C ALA A 24 18.49 5.71 17.14
N GLY A 25 17.42 6.52 17.14
CA GLY A 25 17.40 7.86 16.52
C GLY A 25 17.47 7.86 14.98
N THR A 26 17.43 6.68 14.35
CA THR A 26 17.52 6.49 12.89
C THR A 26 16.19 6.04 12.26
N PHE A 27 15.11 6.01 13.04
CA PHE A 27 13.76 5.70 12.58
C PHE A 27 12.93 6.97 12.52
N TYR A 28 12.06 7.04 11.52
CA TYR A 28 11.14 8.14 11.30
C TYR A 28 9.72 7.62 11.24
N TRP A 29 8.76 8.41 11.71
CA TRP A 29 7.35 8.05 11.57
C TRP A 29 6.89 8.19 10.12
N ASN A 30 6.21 7.17 9.62
CA ASN A 30 5.49 7.25 8.37
C ASN A 30 4.30 8.21 8.53
N THR A 31 4.17 9.20 7.64
CA THR A 31 3.06 10.16 7.64
C THR A 31 1.84 9.69 6.84
N GLY A 32 1.95 8.54 6.15
CA GLY A 32 0.91 8.02 5.28
C GLY A 32 0.80 8.76 3.93
N ILE A 33 1.80 9.57 3.59
CA ILE A 33 1.87 10.28 2.31
C ILE A 33 2.87 9.59 1.41
N PHE A 34 2.42 9.18 0.22
CA PHE A 34 3.25 8.48 -0.76
C PHE A 34 3.25 9.21 -2.10
N LEU A 35 4.39 9.16 -2.79
CA LEU A 35 4.55 9.65 -4.15
C LEU A 35 5.28 8.60 -4.99
N PHE A 36 4.65 8.18 -6.07
CA PHE A 36 5.20 7.17 -6.97
C PHE A 36 4.64 7.35 -8.38
N ARG A 37 5.33 6.77 -9.36
CA ARG A 37 4.78 6.63 -10.72
C ARG A 37 3.73 5.52 -10.71
N ALA A 38 2.61 5.72 -11.40
CA ALA A 38 1.54 4.72 -11.49
C ALA A 38 2.03 3.35 -11.98
N GLY A 39 2.91 3.32 -12.99
CA GLY A 39 3.50 2.07 -13.49
C GLY A 39 4.36 1.34 -12.45
N ALA A 40 5.14 2.08 -11.65
CA ALA A 40 5.95 1.48 -10.60
C ALA A 40 5.07 0.86 -9.50
N MET A 41 3.97 1.53 -9.13
CA MET A 41 3.03 0.98 -8.15
C MET A 41 2.29 -0.24 -8.68
N ARG A 42 1.87 -0.24 -9.95
CA ARG A 42 1.33 -1.44 -10.61
C ARG A 42 2.29 -2.61 -10.51
N ASP A 43 3.56 -2.40 -10.87
CA ASP A 43 4.56 -3.46 -10.89
C ASP A 43 4.83 -3.99 -9.47
N ALA A 44 4.82 -3.10 -8.47
CA ALA A 44 4.91 -3.50 -7.05
C ALA A 44 3.70 -4.33 -6.60
N PHE A 45 2.47 -3.93 -6.94
CA PHE A 45 1.27 -4.72 -6.66
C PHE A 45 1.32 -6.09 -7.34
N ALA A 46 1.73 -6.14 -8.61
CA ALA A 46 1.87 -7.41 -9.32
C ALA A 46 2.92 -8.35 -8.69
N ALA A 47 3.99 -7.80 -8.10
CA ALA A 47 5.04 -8.57 -7.45
C ALA A 47 4.68 -9.01 -6.02
N PHE A 48 4.12 -8.11 -5.21
CA PHE A 48 3.99 -8.31 -3.76
C PHE A 48 2.58 -8.63 -3.28
N ALA A 49 1.56 -8.23 -4.02
CA ALA A 49 0.14 -8.46 -3.72
C ALA A 49 -0.67 -8.76 -5.01
N PRO A 50 -0.31 -9.82 -5.76
CA PRO A 50 -0.93 -10.14 -7.05
C PRO A 50 -2.41 -10.48 -6.94
N ASP A 51 -2.86 -11.02 -5.81
CA ASP A 51 -4.26 -11.28 -5.49
C ASP A 51 -5.09 -9.98 -5.41
N ILE A 52 -4.58 -8.96 -4.72
CA ILE A 52 -5.17 -7.62 -4.69
C ILE A 52 -5.20 -7.02 -6.09
N TRP A 53 -4.08 -7.11 -6.83
CA TRP A 53 -4.00 -6.57 -8.18
C TRP A 53 -5.06 -7.18 -9.11
N GLN A 54 -5.13 -8.51 -9.15
CA GLN A 54 -6.05 -9.23 -10.04
C GLN A 54 -7.51 -9.00 -9.68
N ALA A 55 -7.85 -9.04 -8.39
CA ALA A 55 -9.22 -8.78 -7.93
C ALA A 55 -9.65 -7.33 -8.23
N THR A 56 -8.75 -6.36 -8.00
CA THR A 56 -9.00 -4.94 -8.32
C THR A 56 -9.16 -4.74 -9.82
N GLU A 57 -8.34 -5.39 -10.64
CA GLU A 57 -8.44 -5.30 -12.10
C GLU A 57 -9.76 -5.89 -12.62
N ALA A 58 -10.21 -7.01 -12.05
CA ALA A 58 -11.51 -7.61 -12.38
C ALA A 58 -12.67 -6.68 -11.98
N ALA A 59 -12.65 -6.11 -10.77
CA ALA A 59 -13.64 -5.16 -10.30
C ALA A 59 -13.68 -3.89 -11.16
N TYR A 60 -12.52 -3.37 -11.55
CA TYR A 60 -12.38 -2.20 -12.42
C TYR A 60 -12.92 -2.45 -13.82
N LYS A 61 -12.62 -3.62 -14.43
CA LYS A 61 -13.14 -3.99 -15.76
C LYS A 61 -14.66 -4.12 -15.79
N ALA A 62 -15.27 -4.52 -14.67
CA ALA A 62 -16.71 -4.63 -14.52
C ALA A 62 -17.36 -3.34 -14.00
N ALA A 63 -16.58 -2.29 -13.77
CA ALA A 63 -17.09 -1.04 -13.24
C ALA A 63 -18.00 -0.33 -14.23
N THR A 64 -19.03 0.31 -13.69
CA THR A 64 -19.93 1.19 -14.44
C THR A 64 -19.60 2.64 -14.11
N SER A 65 -19.74 3.54 -15.07
CA SER A 65 -19.54 4.97 -14.85
C SER A 65 -20.74 5.80 -15.28
N ASP A 66 -21.02 6.86 -14.54
CA ASP A 66 -21.98 7.90 -14.90
C ASP A 66 -21.41 9.31 -14.61
N LEU A 67 -22.27 10.33 -14.57
CA LEU A 67 -21.86 11.71 -14.29
C LEU A 67 -21.24 11.89 -12.89
N SER A 68 -21.53 11.01 -11.94
CA SER A 68 -21.05 11.09 -10.56
C SER A 68 -19.77 10.31 -10.29
N GLY A 69 -19.35 9.40 -11.18
CA GLY A 69 -18.05 8.74 -11.08
C GLY A 69 -18.01 7.33 -11.65
N LEU A 70 -17.02 6.56 -11.18
CA LEU A 70 -16.81 5.16 -11.50
C LEU A 70 -17.16 4.30 -10.29
N TYR A 71 -17.99 3.28 -10.49
CA TYR A 71 -18.51 2.41 -9.46
C TYR A 71 -18.13 0.97 -9.76
N MET A 72 -17.35 0.36 -8.86
CA MET A 72 -17.04 -1.07 -8.91
C MET A 72 -18.22 -1.88 -8.34
N PRO A 73 -18.57 -3.04 -8.93
CA PRO A 73 -19.62 -3.90 -8.39
C PRO A 73 -19.30 -4.33 -6.96
N LEU A 74 -20.28 -4.22 -6.06
CA LEU A 74 -20.09 -4.51 -4.63
C LEU A 74 -19.52 -5.91 -4.37
N GLU A 75 -20.03 -6.92 -5.07
CA GLU A 75 -19.55 -8.30 -4.94
C GLU A 75 -18.06 -8.41 -5.28
N LEU A 76 -17.62 -7.82 -6.40
CA LEU A 76 -16.23 -7.87 -6.84
C LEU A 76 -15.31 -7.03 -5.95
N TYR A 77 -15.77 -5.85 -5.53
CA TYR A 77 -15.01 -5.00 -4.62
C TYR A 77 -14.84 -5.66 -3.24
N SER A 78 -15.88 -6.34 -2.75
CA SER A 78 -15.84 -7.03 -1.44
C SER A 78 -14.94 -8.27 -1.45
N ALA A 79 -14.62 -8.79 -2.62
CA ALA A 79 -13.67 -9.90 -2.78
C ALA A 79 -12.21 -9.44 -2.79
N ILE A 80 -11.92 -8.14 -2.87
CA ILE A 80 -10.55 -7.61 -2.81
C ILE A 80 -10.02 -7.78 -1.38
N PRO A 81 -8.85 -8.42 -1.18
CA PRO A 81 -8.26 -8.54 0.15
C PRO A 81 -8.09 -7.18 0.84
N SER A 82 -8.59 -7.08 2.07
CA SER A 82 -8.52 -5.85 2.86
C SER A 82 -7.21 -5.80 3.64
N THR A 83 -6.29 -4.94 3.21
CA THR A 83 -5.03 -4.65 3.89
C THR A 83 -4.56 -3.23 3.54
N SER A 84 -3.66 -2.66 4.34
CA SER A 84 -3.05 -1.37 4.01
C SER A 84 -1.95 -1.52 2.96
N ILE A 85 -1.67 -0.41 2.26
CA ILE A 85 -0.53 -0.30 1.33
C ILE A 85 0.81 -0.46 2.05
N ASP A 86 0.87 -0.09 3.33
CA ASP A 86 2.05 -0.24 4.19
C ASP A 86 2.47 -1.70 4.28
N TYR A 87 1.53 -2.59 4.64
CA TYR A 87 1.78 -4.03 4.71
C TYR A 87 1.89 -4.70 3.35
N ALA A 88 1.02 -4.33 2.41
CA ALA A 88 0.95 -5.00 1.11
C ALA A 88 2.16 -4.71 0.24
N ILE A 89 2.70 -3.48 0.33
CA ILE A 89 3.73 -2.97 -0.57
C ILE A 89 4.94 -2.44 0.19
N MET A 90 4.77 -1.47 1.10
CA MET A 90 5.91 -0.70 1.63
C MET A 90 6.88 -1.53 2.48
N GLU A 91 6.40 -2.49 3.26
CA GLU A 91 7.27 -3.43 4.01
C GLU A 91 8.03 -4.43 3.13
N ARG A 92 7.61 -4.59 1.87
CA ARG A 92 8.13 -5.63 0.95
C ARG A 92 8.96 -5.09 -0.21
N ALA A 93 8.83 -3.80 -0.50
CA ALA A 93 9.43 -3.14 -1.66
C ALA A 93 10.92 -2.80 -1.47
#